data_AF-A0A920DRG0-F1
#
_entry.id   AF-A0A920DRG0-F1
#
_cell.length_a   1.000
_cell.length_b   1.000
_cell.length_c   1.000
_cell.angle_alpha   90.00
_cell.angle_beta   90.00
_cell.angle_gamma   90.00
#
_symmetry.space_group_name_H-M   'P 1'
#
loop_
_entity.id
_entity.type
_entity.pdbx_description
1 polymer ?
#
loop_
_entity_poly.entity_id
_entity_poly.type
_entity_poly.pdbx_seq_one_letter_code
_entity_poly.pdbx_strand_id
1 'polypeptide(L)'
;MVAGAQFNIDEMLNDVFDGHICATDFAEYLVLKGLPFREAHNITGKAVQLAEKKDALLIELPLIELKKLSKKIDKDVYKYLDPMASISAKTSIGGTAPSR
;
A
#
# COMPACT_ATOMS: atom_id res chain seq x y z
N MET A 1 8.29 25.19 -21.68
CA MET A 1 7.29 24.26 -21.08
C MET A 1 7.74 23.73 -19.72
N VAL A 2 8.91 23.08 -19.57
CA VAL A 2 9.33 22.53 -18.26
C VAL A 2 9.72 23.61 -17.24
N ALA A 3 10.54 24.59 -17.62
CA ALA A 3 11.04 25.62 -16.70
C ALA A 3 9.96 26.55 -16.10
N GLY A 4 8.76 26.58 -16.69
CA GLY A 4 7.63 27.38 -16.20
C GLY A 4 6.53 26.56 -15.53
N ALA A 5 6.74 25.26 -15.32
CA ALA A 5 5.75 24.41 -14.68
C ALA A 5 5.63 24.77 -13.18
N GLN A 6 4.38 24.85 -12.71
CA GLN A 6 4.05 24.96 -11.30
C GLN A 6 3.37 23.66 -10.88
N PHE A 7 3.76 23.14 -9.73
CA PHE A 7 3.21 21.91 -9.17
C PHE A 7 2.39 22.23 -7.94
N ASN A 8 1.17 21.71 -7.90
CA ASN A 8 0.33 21.78 -6.72
C ASN A 8 0.71 20.64 -5.78
N ILE A 9 1.69 20.89 -4.91
CA ILE A 9 2.24 19.87 -4.01
C ILE A 9 1.16 19.33 -3.07
N ASP A 10 0.30 20.21 -2.55
CA ASP A 10 -0.71 19.84 -1.57
C ASP A 10 -1.76 18.89 -2.19
N GLU A 11 -2.27 19.19 -3.39
CA GLU A 11 -3.22 18.28 -4.05
C GLU A 11 -2.56 16.97 -4.49
N MET A 12 -1.32 17.01 -4.98
CA MET A 12 -0.59 15.78 -5.29
C MET A 12 -0.40 14.90 -4.03
N LEU A 13 -0.19 15.51 -2.86
CA LEU A 13 -0.09 14.77 -1.60
C LEU A 13 -1.46 14.24 -1.15
N ASN A 14 -2.54 15.00 -1.30
CA ASN A 14 -3.89 14.52 -0.99
C ASN A 14 -4.23 13.26 -1.80
N ASP A 15 -3.95 13.29 -3.11
CA ASP A 15 -4.22 12.17 -4.02
C ASP A 15 -3.43 10.90 -3.66
N VAL A 16 -2.25 11.02 -3.04
CA VAL A 16 -1.44 9.87 -2.61
C VAL A 16 -2.14 9.08 -1.50
N PHE A 17 -2.92 9.75 -0.65
CA PHE A 17 -3.67 9.08 0.42
C PHE A 17 -5.08 8.67 -0.01
N ASP A 18 -5.51 9.07 -1.21
CA ASP A 18 -6.79 8.67 -1.77
C ASP A 18 -6.66 7.36 -2.57
N GLY A 19 -7.48 6.37 -2.22
CA GLY A 19 -7.53 5.05 -2.87
C GLY A 19 -6.59 3.98 -2.30
N HIS A 20 -6.28 2.99 -3.15
CA HIS A 20 -5.62 1.74 -2.74
C HIS A 20 -4.23 1.56 -3.38
N ILE A 21 -3.48 2.65 -3.52
CA ILE A 21 -2.18 2.64 -4.22
C ILE A 21 -1.16 1.67 -3.61
N CYS A 22 -1.21 1.45 -2.29
CA CYS A 22 -0.35 0.51 -1.56
C CYS A 22 -0.89 -0.94 -1.53
N ALA A 23 -1.91 -1.28 -2.33
CA ALA A 23 -2.37 -2.67 -2.43
C ALA A 23 -1.26 -3.61 -2.93
N THR A 24 -0.39 -3.13 -3.83
CA THR A 24 0.76 -3.92 -4.30
C THR A 24 1.75 -4.20 -3.18
N ASP A 25 2.03 -3.21 -2.32
CA ASP A 25 2.89 -3.38 -1.14
C ASP A 25 2.27 -4.32 -0.11
N PHE A 26 0.93 -4.35 0.01
CA PHE A 26 0.24 -5.36 0.82
C PHE A 26 0.40 -6.79 0.26
N ALA A 27 0.36 -6.96 -1.07
CA ALA A 27 0.67 -8.25 -1.68
C ALA A 27 2.14 -8.64 -1.45
N GLU A 28 3.08 -7.71 -1.60
CA GLU A 28 4.50 -7.90 -1.31
C GLU A 28 4.72 -8.33 0.14
N TYR A 29 4.06 -7.68 1.10
CA TYR A 29 4.07 -8.05 2.51
C TYR A 29 3.70 -9.53 2.74
N LEU A 30 2.61 -9.99 2.12
CA LEU A 30 2.16 -11.38 2.24
C LEU A 30 3.16 -12.36 1.61
N VAL A 31 3.78 -11.99 0.49
CA VAL A 31 4.86 -12.78 -0.14
C VAL A 31 6.07 -12.87 0.79
N LEU A 32 6.47 -11.78 1.43
CA LEU A 32 7.55 -11.75 2.41
C LEU A 32 7.22 -12.60 3.66
N LYS A 33 5.94 -12.76 4.00
CA LYS A 33 5.46 -13.72 5.02
C LYS A 33 5.40 -15.17 4.52
N GLY A 34 5.84 -15.43 3.29
CA GLY A 34 5.95 -16.75 2.69
C GLY A 34 4.67 -17.27 2.05
N LEU A 35 3.79 -16.40 1.54
CA LEU A 35 2.71 -16.83 0.65
C LEU A 35 3.17 -16.84 -0.81
N PRO A 36 2.71 -17.78 -1.65
CA PRO A 36 2.85 -17.66 -3.10
C PRO A 36 2.19 -16.38 -3.61
N PHE A 37 2.81 -15.71 -4.59
CA PHE A 37 2.31 -14.44 -5.13
C PHE A 37 0.83 -14.48 -5.55
N ARG A 38 0.41 -15.56 -6.21
CA ARG A 38 -1.01 -15.73 -6.62
C ARG A 38 -1.97 -15.70 -5.43
N GLU A 39 -1.58 -16.32 -4.31
CA GLU A 39 -2.39 -16.32 -3.09
C GLU A 39 -2.38 -14.94 -2.43
N ALA A 40 -1.21 -14.31 -2.33
CA ALA A 40 -1.05 -12.95 -1.81
C ALA A 40 -1.90 -11.92 -2.60
N HIS A 41 -1.86 -11.99 -3.93
CA HIS A 41 -2.66 -11.15 -4.81
C HIS A 41 -4.17 -11.38 -4.61
N ASN A 42 -4.62 -12.63 -4.48
CA ASN A 42 -6.03 -12.94 -4.21
C ASN A 42 -6.49 -12.42 -2.84
N ILE A 43 -5.66 -12.53 -1.80
CA ILE A 43 -5.97 -11.98 -0.47
C ILE A 43 -6.03 -10.46 -0.53
N THR A 44 -5.11 -9.84 -1.25
CA THR A 44 -5.07 -8.38 -1.48
C THR A 44 -6.35 -7.89 -2.15
N GLY A 45 -6.78 -8.54 -3.24
CA GLY A 45 -8.04 -8.18 -3.91
C GLY A 45 -9.26 -8.30 -2.99
N LYS A 46 -9.30 -9.31 -2.11
CA LYS A 46 -10.37 -9.44 -1.10
C LYS A 46 -10.31 -8.33 -0.04
N ALA A 47 -9.11 -7.90 0.35
CA ALA A 47 -8.92 -6.82 1.31
C ALA A 47 -9.38 -5.48 0.72
N VAL A 48 -9.00 -5.19 -0.52
CA VAL A 48 -9.46 -4.01 -1.28
C VAL A 48 -10.98 -4.02 -1.40
N GLN A 49 -11.58 -5.13 -1.84
CA GLN A 49 -13.03 -5.24 -1.94
C GLN A 49 -13.74 -5.05 -0.57
N LEU A 50 -13.12 -5.50 0.53
CA LEU A 50 -13.66 -5.28 1.86
C LEU A 50 -13.62 -3.82 2.28
N ALA A 51 -12.54 -3.11 1.93
CA ALA A 51 -12.37 -1.67 2.17
C ALA A 51 -13.41 -0.87 1.39
N GLU A 52 -13.56 -1.12 0.09
CA GLU A 52 -14.58 -0.50 -0.77
C GLU A 52 -16.00 -0.72 -0.25
N LYS A 53 -16.34 -1.95 0.18
CA LYS A 53 -17.66 -2.27 0.76
C LYS A 53 -17.97 -1.49 2.04
N LYS A 54 -16.94 -0.98 2.71
CA LYS A 54 -17.04 -0.23 3.96
C LYS A 54 -16.87 1.27 3.77
N ASP A 55 -16.73 1.71 2.51
CA ASP A 55 -16.42 3.11 2.17
C ASP A 55 -15.19 3.61 2.95
N ALA A 56 -14.16 2.77 2.99
CA ALA A 56 -12.94 2.98 3.77
C ALA A 56 -11.70 2.63 2.95
N LEU A 57 -10.55 3.13 3.36
CA LEU A 57 -9.26 2.80 2.77
C LEU A 57 -8.72 1.48 3.32
N LEU A 58 -7.83 0.84 2.57
CA LEU A 58 -7.19 -0.42 2.97
C LEU A 58 -6.41 -0.26 4.29
N ILE A 59 -5.77 0.91 4.49
CA ILE A 59 -5.04 1.25 5.72
C ILE A 59 -5.96 1.43 6.94
N GLU A 60 -7.25 1.74 6.71
CA GLU A 60 -8.24 1.96 7.77
C GLU A 60 -8.92 0.67 8.21
N LEU A 61 -8.72 -0.43 7.47
CA LEU A 61 -9.30 -1.72 7.84
C LEU A 61 -8.73 -2.21 9.18
N PRO A 62 -9.59 -2.57 10.15
CA PRO A 62 -9.12 -3.08 11.43
C PRO A 62 -8.30 -4.36 11.27
N LEU A 63 -7.24 -4.49 12.08
CA LEU A 63 -6.35 -5.65 12.03
C LEU A 63 -7.11 -6.98 12.19
N ILE A 64 -8.18 -6.99 12.98
CA ILE A 64 -8.99 -8.19 13.20
C ILE A 64 -9.68 -8.66 11.92
N GLU A 65 -10.01 -7.75 11.00
CA GLU A 65 -10.62 -8.08 9.72
C GLU A 65 -9.58 -8.52 8.70
N LEU A 66 -8.43 -7.85 8.66
CA LEU A 66 -7.29 -8.30 7.86
C LEU A 66 -6.86 -9.72 8.28
N LYS A 67 -6.81 -10.02 9.60
CA LYS A 67 -6.51 -11.36 10.12
C LYS A 67 -7.54 -12.43 9.74
N LYS A 68 -8.78 -12.07 9.38
CA LYS A 68 -9.76 -13.02 8.81
C LYS A 68 -9.38 -13.46 7.39
N LEU A 69 -8.64 -12.63 6.65
CA LEU A 69 -8.19 -12.94 5.30
C LEU A 69 -6.92 -13.80 5.30
N SER A 70 -5.99 -13.54 6.24
CA SER A 70 -4.82 -14.39 6.45
C SER A 70 -4.30 -14.29 7.87
N LYS A 71 -4.02 -15.45 8.49
CA LYS A 71 -3.42 -15.52 9.84
C LYS A 71 -1.98 -15.00 9.88
N LYS A 72 -1.33 -14.81 8.72
CA LYS A 72 0.04 -14.28 8.64
C LYS A 72 0.12 -12.76 8.76
N ILE A 73 -1.01 -12.07 8.69
CA ILE A 73 -1.08 -10.62 8.82
C ILE A 73 -0.96 -10.24 10.30
N ASP A 74 -0.13 -9.24 10.60
CA ASP A 74 0.02 -8.68 11.93
C ASP A 74 0.10 -7.14 11.90
N LYS A 75 0.28 -6.51 13.07
CA LYS A 75 0.33 -5.04 13.20
C LYS A 75 1.37 -4.36 12.30
N ASP A 76 2.40 -5.08 11.86
CA ASP A 76 3.42 -4.57 10.93
C ASP A 76 2.88 -4.27 9.52
N VAL A 77 1.70 -4.79 9.16
CA VAL A 77 1.05 -4.55 7.86
C VAL A 77 0.87 -3.06 7.56
N TYR A 78 0.57 -2.23 8.56
CA TYR A 78 0.31 -0.81 8.33
C TYR A 78 1.55 -0.05 7.87
N LYS A 79 2.75 -0.58 8.12
CA LYS A 79 3.98 -0.03 7.53
C LYS A 79 4.07 -0.24 6.02
N TYR A 80 3.39 -1.26 5.49
CA TYR A 80 3.31 -1.52 4.06
C TYR A 80 2.13 -0.81 3.40
N LEU A 81 1.17 -0.33 4.19
CA LEU A 81 0.02 0.42 3.71
C LEU A 81 0.23 1.94 3.75
N ASP A 82 1.32 2.41 4.35
CA ASP A 82 1.73 3.80 4.37
C ASP A 82 2.48 4.17 3.06
N PRO A 83 1.96 5.09 2.24
CA PRO A 83 2.62 5.52 1.01
C PRO A 83 4.05 6.04 1.21
N MET A 84 4.32 6.74 2.32
CA MET A 84 5.65 7.29 2.59
C MET A 84 6.66 6.19 2.91
N ALA A 85 6.21 5.15 3.61
CA ALA A 85 7.00 3.96 3.85
C ALA A 85 7.23 3.17 2.56
N SER A 86 6.23 3.06 1.68
CA SER A 86 6.38 2.41 0.37
C SER A 86 7.46 3.09 -0.47
N ILE A 87 7.40 4.43 -0.61
CA ILE A 87 8.40 5.21 -1.35
C ILE A 87 9.81 4.98 -0.80
N SER A 88 9.94 5.03 0.53
CA SER A 88 11.23 4.86 1.23
C SER A 88 11.81 3.45 1.07
N ALA A 89 10.97 2.43 0.87
CA ALA A 89 11.40 1.04 0.74
C ALA A 89 11.99 0.70 -0.64
N LYS A 90 11.62 1.44 -1.71
CA LYS A 90 12.08 1.17 -3.08
C LYS A 90 13.51 1.69 -3.31
N THR A 91 14.49 1.00 -2.72
CA THR A 91 15.92 1.37 -2.67
C THR A 91 16.79 0.76 -3.78
N SER A 92 16.18 0.01 -4.71
CA SER A 92 16.88 -0.51 -5.89
C SER A 92 17.40 0.63 -6.77
N ILE A 93 18.36 0.34 -7.65
CA ILE A 93 18.84 1.31 -8.64
C ILE A 93 17.65 1.80 -9.47
N GLY A 94 17.45 3.12 -9.54
CA GLY A 94 16.32 3.75 -10.21
C GLY A 94 15.00 3.73 -9.41
N GLY A 95 15.02 3.31 -8.14
CA GLY A 95 13.88 3.37 -7.25
C GLY A 95 13.57 4.78 -6.74
N THR A 96 12.42 4.92 -6.06
CA THR A 96 11.87 6.22 -5.64
C THR A 96 12.36 6.69 -4.27
N ALA A 97 13.18 5.90 -3.57
CA ALA A 97 13.63 6.24 -2.22
C ALA A 97 14.50 7.52 -2.23
N PRO A 98 14.19 8.56 -1.42
CA PRO A 98 14.94 9.83 -1.43
C PRO A 98 16.40 9.73 -1.00
N SER A 99 16.79 8.65 -0.30
CA SER A 99 18.16 8.39 0.13
C SER A 99 19.08 7.89 -0.99
N ARG A 100 18.57 7.75 -2.22
CA ARG A 100 19.28 7.25 -3.39
C ARG A 100 19.42 8.31 -4.47
#